data_AF-W1Y097-F1
#
_entry.id   AF-W1Y097-F1
#
_cell.length_a   1.000
_cell.length_b   1.000
_cell.length_c   1.000
_cell.angle_alpha   90.00
_cell.angle_beta   90.00
_cell.angle_gamma   90.00
#
_symmetry.space_group_name_H-M   'P 1'
#
loop_
_entity.id
_entity.type
_entity.pdbx_description
1 polymer ?
#
loop_
_entity_poly.entity_id
_entity_poly.type
_entity_poly.pdbx_seq_one_letter_code
_entity_poly.pdbx_strand_id
1 'polypeptide(L)'
;LMYILNIGNVNEEGYKPSSVKGRIFRKSSRVSACNNFNSLGNPNYDVFNGDTVVFTGRLSSMTRDEAIRLVRRLGGASGSSVTKKTTILVSNIKD
;
A
#
# COMPACT_ATOMS: atom_id res chain seq x y z
N LEU A 1 -15.84 -20.32 -22.14
CA LEU A 1 -15.31 -19.04 -22.66
C LEU A 1 -13.80 -19.08 -22.59
N MET A 2 -13.12 -18.90 -23.72
CA MET A 2 -11.66 -18.87 -23.82
C MET A 2 -11.18 -17.42 -23.69
N TYR A 3 -10.37 -17.12 -22.66
CA TYR A 3 -9.80 -15.78 -22.48
C TYR A 3 -8.51 -15.68 -23.29
N ILE A 4 -8.51 -14.83 -24.32
CA ILE A 4 -7.31 -14.57 -25.13
C ILE A 4 -6.49 -13.51 -24.43
N LEU A 5 -5.42 -13.91 -23.74
CA LEU A 5 -4.45 -13.00 -23.14
C LEU A 5 -3.44 -12.60 -24.24
N ASN A 6 -3.59 -11.40 -24.79
CA ASN A 6 -2.61 -10.84 -25.72
C ASN A 6 -1.44 -10.22 -24.93
N ILE A 7 -0.33 -10.96 -24.82
CA ILE A 7 0.94 -10.47 -24.27
C ILE A 7 1.72 -9.75 -25.37
N GLY A 8 2.48 -8.71 -25.00
CA GLY A 8 3.41 -8.01 -25.89
C GLY A 8 4.56 -8.90 -26.39
N ASN A 9 5.35 -8.39 -27.34
CA ASN A 9 6.47 -9.13 -27.96
C ASN A 9 7.82 -8.63 -27.38
N VAL A 10 8.75 -9.56 -27.12
CA VAL A 10 10.14 -9.26 -26.70
C VAL A 10 11.06 -9.63 -27.86
N ASN A 11 11.85 -8.66 -28.33
CA ASN A 11 12.90 -8.86 -29.32
C ASN A 11 14.25 -8.34 -28.79
N GLU A 12 15.31 -8.50 -29.57
CA GLU A 12 16.68 -8.08 -29.20
C GLU A 12 16.80 -6.57 -28.95
N GLU A 13 15.90 -5.77 -29.55
CA GLU A 13 15.83 -4.31 -29.38
C GLU A 13 14.96 -3.89 -28.17
N GLY A 14 14.34 -4.85 -27.48
CA GLY A 14 13.61 -4.62 -26.23
C GLY A 14 12.19 -5.18 -26.22
N TYR A 15 11.32 -4.55 -25.43
CA TYR A 15 9.95 -5.01 -25.22
C TYR A 15 8.94 -4.06 -25.85
N LYS A 16 8.06 -4.59 -26.70
CA LYS A 16 6.89 -3.88 -27.22
C LYS A 16 5.63 -4.33 -26.47
N PRO A 17 5.00 -3.47 -25.65
CA PRO A 17 3.79 -3.83 -24.92
C PRO A 17 2.62 -4.12 -25.87
N SER A 18 1.63 -4.88 -25.38
CA SER A 18 0.42 -5.15 -26.17
C SER A 18 -0.34 -3.86 -26.45
N SER A 19 -0.71 -3.64 -27.72
CA SER A 19 -1.38 -2.40 -28.17
C SER A 19 -2.85 -2.33 -27.78
N VAL A 20 -3.45 -3.46 -27.42
CA VAL A 20 -4.84 -3.53 -26.98
C VAL A 20 -4.90 -3.08 -25.53
N LYS A 21 -5.25 -1.81 -25.31
CA LYS A 21 -5.65 -1.29 -24.00
C LYS A 21 -6.90 -2.07 -23.58
N GLY A 22 -6.70 -3.14 -22.81
CA GLY A 22 -7.78 -4.05 -22.41
C GLY A 22 -8.99 -3.26 -21.89
N ARG A 23 -10.20 -3.59 -22.36
CA ARG A 23 -11.42 -2.96 -21.82
C ARG A 23 -11.54 -3.37 -20.35
N ILE A 24 -11.42 -2.40 -19.44
CA ILE A 24 -11.59 -2.63 -18.00
C ILE A 24 -13.09 -2.83 -17.73
N PHE A 25 -13.55 -4.08 -17.73
CA PHE A 25 -14.97 -4.40 -17.49
C PHE A 25 -15.38 -4.30 -16.02
N ARG A 26 -14.45 -4.46 -15.08
CA ARG A 26 -14.72 -4.33 -13.65
C ARG A 26 -13.63 -3.52 -12.97
N LYS A 27 -13.98 -2.28 -12.63
CA LYS A 27 -13.29 -1.55 -11.57
C LYS A 27 -13.79 -2.13 -10.23
N SER A 28 -12.86 -2.46 -9.34
CA SER A 28 -13.20 -2.98 -8.01
C SER A 28 -14.00 -1.92 -7.25
N SER A 29 -15.12 -2.31 -6.65
CA SER A 29 -15.93 -1.46 -5.77
C SER A 29 -15.44 -1.44 -4.32
N ARG A 30 -14.18 -1.83 -4.07
CA ARG A 30 -13.57 -1.75 -2.74
C ARG A 30 -13.38 -0.28 -2.37
N VAL A 31 -14.46 0.36 -1.95
CA VAL A 31 -14.44 1.56 -1.15
C VAL A 31 -14.06 1.08 0.24
N SER A 32 -12.82 1.32 0.66
CA SER A 32 -12.48 1.27 2.08
C SER A 32 -13.41 2.27 2.75
N ALA A 33 -14.36 1.79 3.56
CA ALA A 33 -15.15 2.69 4.39
C ALA A 33 -14.19 3.35 5.37
N CYS A 34 -13.68 4.53 5.03
CA CYS A 34 -13.06 5.40 6.00
C CYS A 34 -14.21 5.99 6.81
N ASN A 35 -14.46 5.40 7.99
CA ASN A 35 -15.20 6.13 9.00
C ASN A 35 -14.36 7.38 9.31
N ASN A 36 -14.94 8.55 9.10
CA ASN A 36 -14.38 9.84 9.48
C ASN A 36 -14.02 9.82 10.98
N PHE A 37 -12.79 9.45 11.32
CA PHE A 37 -12.28 9.57 12.69
C PHE A 37 -11.76 10.99 12.91
N ASN A 38 -12.69 11.94 12.91
CA ASN A 38 -12.49 13.20 13.62
C ASN A 38 -12.73 12.92 15.11
N SER A 39 -11.76 12.33 15.79
CA SER A 39 -11.74 12.29 17.26
C SER A 39 -10.39 12.75 17.74
N LEU A 40 -10.31 14.06 17.98
CA LEU A 40 -9.26 14.71 18.74
C LEU A 40 -9.44 14.32 20.22
N GLY A 41 -9.15 13.07 20.58
CA GLY A 41 -9.52 12.54 21.89
C GLY A 41 -8.79 11.27 22.26
N ASN A 42 -7.74 11.43 23.08
CA ASN A 42 -6.81 10.42 23.61
C ASN A 42 -5.95 9.70 22.56
N PRO A 43 -4.62 9.58 22.78
CA PRO A 43 -3.79 8.66 22.02
C PRO A 43 -4.20 7.24 22.43
N ASN A 44 -5.25 6.73 21.78
CA ASN A 44 -5.71 5.37 21.96
C ASN A 44 -4.51 4.45 21.69
N TYR A 45 -4.04 3.77 22.74
CA TYR A 45 -2.80 3.01 22.75
C TYR A 45 -2.88 1.73 21.89
N ASP A 46 -4.03 1.47 21.26
CA ASP A 46 -4.32 0.26 20.50
C ASP A 46 -4.78 0.51 19.05
N VAL A 47 -4.56 1.71 18.50
CA VAL A 47 -5.00 2.05 17.12
C VAL A 47 -4.43 1.09 16.06
N PHE A 48 -3.22 0.57 16.28
CA PHE A 48 -2.58 -0.37 15.36
C PHE A 48 -2.50 -1.78 15.93
N ASN A 49 -3.30 -2.12 16.93
CA ASN A 49 -3.25 -3.44 17.53
C ASN A 49 -3.59 -4.54 16.50
N GLY A 50 -2.67 -5.49 16.31
CA GLY A 50 -2.78 -6.56 15.31
C GLY A 50 -2.37 -6.16 13.90
N ASP A 51 -2.07 -4.89 13.63
CA ASP A 51 -1.65 -4.43 12.31
C ASP A 51 -0.13 -4.44 12.15
N THR A 52 0.30 -4.82 10.94
CA THR A 52 1.70 -4.69 10.52
C THR A 52 1.86 -3.54 9.53
N VAL A 53 2.61 -2.52 9.93
CA VAL A 53 2.90 -1.32 9.14
C VAL A 53 4.28 -1.42 8.50
N VAL A 54 4.39 -1.12 7.22
CA VAL A 54 5.67 -1.04 6.50
C VAL A 54 5.84 0.35 5.92
N PHE A 55 7.04 0.90 6.10
CA PHE A 55 7.41 2.20 5.54
C PHE A 55 8.27 2.00 4.29
N THR A 56 8.10 2.83 3.28
CA THR A 56 8.96 2.84 2.08
C THR A 56 9.42 4.26 1.76
N GLY A 57 10.68 4.37 1.34
CA GLY A 57 11.33 5.67 1.10
C GLY A 57 11.64 6.46 2.39
N ARG A 58 12.08 7.70 2.20
CA ARG A 58 12.33 8.66 3.29
C ARG A 58 11.05 9.44 3.56
N LEU A 59 10.58 9.48 4.81
CA LEU A 59 9.40 10.27 5.17
C LEU A 59 9.79 11.75 5.33
N SER A 60 8.88 12.65 4.97
CA SER A 60 9.14 14.10 5.00
C SER A 60 9.05 14.68 6.43
N SER A 61 8.18 14.11 7.27
CA SER A 61 7.84 14.66 8.59
C SER A 61 8.64 14.07 9.75
N MET A 62 9.19 12.87 9.59
CA MET A 62 9.90 12.16 10.66
C MET A 62 10.89 11.14 10.08
N THR A 63 11.83 10.68 10.90
CA THR A 63 12.71 9.57 10.53
C THR A 63 11.96 8.23 10.54
N ARG A 64 12.51 7.24 9.83
CA ARG A 64 11.94 5.88 9.83
C ARG A 64 11.89 5.30 11.25
N ASP A 65 12.91 5.55 12.07
CA ASP A 65 12.99 5.07 13.45
C ASP A 65 11.98 5.73 14.37
N GLU A 66 11.70 7.02 14.19
CA GLU A 66 10.61 7.70 14.90
C GLU A 66 9.25 7.13 14.53
N ALA A 67 9.02 6.87 13.24
CA ALA A 67 7.77 6.27 12.76
C ALA A 67 7.56 4.86 13.34
N ILE A 68 8.62 4.04 13.37
CA ILE A 68 8.58 2.71 13.99
C ILE A 68 8.26 2.79 15.48
N ARG A 69 8.91 3.71 16.20
CA ARG A 69 8.64 3.92 17.64
C ARG A 69 7.20 4.35 17.89
N LEU A 70 6.65 5.21 17.03
CA LEU A 70 5.27 5.65 17.12
C LEU A 70 4.28 4.50 16.92
N VAL A 71 4.45 3.68 15.88
CA VAL A 71 3.57 2.53 15.61
C VAL A 71 3.61 1.53 16.77
N ARG A 72 4.81 1.23 17.30
CA ARG A 72 4.96 0.33 18.45
C ARG A 72 4.29 0.86 19.71
N ARG A 73 4.38 2.18 19.96
CA ARG A 73 3.69 2.83 21.09
C ARG A 73 2.17 2.76 20.99
N LEU A 74 1.65 2.62 19.77
CA LEU A 74 0.24 2.52 19.45
C LEU A 74 -0.22 1.05 19.24
N GLY A 75 0.59 0.08 19.70
CA GLY A 75 0.24 -1.34 19.72
C GLY A 75 0.52 -2.11 18.41
N GLY A 76 1.12 -1.46 17.41
CA GLY A 76 1.37 -2.07 16.09
C GLY A 76 2.74 -2.69 15.91
N ALA A 77 2.85 -3.56 14.91
CA ALA A 77 4.11 -4.13 14.46
C ALA A 77 4.66 -3.37 13.24
N SER A 78 5.98 -3.28 13.13
CA SER A 78 6.67 -2.65 11.98
C SER A 78 7.50 -3.66 11.20
N GLY A 79 7.36 -3.71 9.88
CA GLY A 79 8.15 -4.59 9.00
C GLY A 79 9.20 -3.84 8.17
N SER A 80 10.26 -4.56 7.76
CA SER A 80 11.27 -4.08 6.79
C SER A 80 10.91 -4.36 5.35
N SER A 81 10.02 -5.33 5.09
CA SER A 81 9.59 -5.73 3.76
C SER A 81 8.08 -5.91 3.70
N VAL A 82 7.52 -5.66 2.52
CA VAL A 82 6.09 -5.87 2.27
C VAL A 82 5.84 -7.37 2.13
N THR A 83 5.07 -7.93 3.06
CA THR A 83 4.64 -9.33 3.05
C THR A 83 3.12 -9.43 2.99
N LYS A 84 2.59 -10.65 2.79
CA LYS A 84 1.13 -10.92 2.84
C LYS A 84 0.48 -10.55 4.18
N LYS A 85 1.24 -10.45 5.27
CA LYS A 85 0.76 -10.06 6.61
C LYS A 85 0.71 -8.54 6.81
N THR A 86 1.19 -7.76 5.85
CA THR A 86 1.24 -6.29 5.97
C THR A 86 -0.16 -5.72 5.79
N THR A 87 -0.67 -5.00 6.78
CA THR A 87 -1.96 -4.32 6.69
C THR A 87 -1.81 -2.93 6.07
N ILE A 88 -0.76 -2.19 6.46
CA ILE A 88 -0.61 -0.77 6.11
C ILE A 88 0.76 -0.53 5.47
N LEU A 89 0.76 0.11 4.30
CA LEU A 89 1.96 0.57 3.61
C LEU A 89 1.98 2.10 3.61
N VAL A 90 3.05 2.68 4.15
CA VAL A 90 3.27 4.13 4.18
C VAL A 90 4.40 4.46 3.22
N SER A 91 4.11 5.23 2.18
CA SER A 91 5.07 5.62 1.14
C SER A 91 5.18 7.14 1.01
N ASN A 92 6.37 7.62 0.64
CA ASN A 92 6.59 9.01 0.24
C ASN A 92 6.40 9.15 -1.28
N ILE A 93 5.15 9.17 -1.72
CA ILE A 93 4.79 9.57 -3.08
C ILE A 93 4.15 10.95 -2.96
N LYS A 94 4.74 11.94 -3.63
CA LYS A 94 4.07 13.20 -3.92
C LYS A 94 3.29 13.00 -5.22
N ASP A 95 1.98 13.25 -5.18
CA ASP A 95 1.16 13.42 -6.38
C ASP A 95 1.55 14.72 -7.13
#